data_AF-A0A2U3JWY3-F1
#
_entry.id   AF-A0A2U3JWY3-F1
#
_cell.length_a   1.000
_cell.length_b   1.000
_cell.length_c   1.000
_cell.angle_alpha   90.00
_cell.angle_beta   90.00
_cell.angle_gamma   90.00
#
_symmetry.space_group_name_H-M   'P 1'
#
loop_
_entity.id
_entity.type
_entity.pdbx_description
1 polymer ?
#
loop_
_entity_poly.entity_id
_entity_poly.type
_entity_poly.pdbx_seq_one_letter_code
_entity_poly.pdbx_strand_id
1 'polypeptide(L)'
;MRVNRAVREIRRDDARRVPFARVFKALRSLYEANARWHAECFFRRPREGETMTNFTKRLMVAAATLVVAAGAASAQTLKAEIPFTFRTGTVVMPAGTYRISPIYQSGGQIMFRLGSYDGHNAVLLVPKAFGDPRMTWADSGNPVLTFECGVSRCALVGLWTGPETPAYVLPRPKLGRDEPARVATIAMRVDKAD
;
A
#
# COMPACT_ATOMS: atom_id res chain seq x y z
N MET A 1 -42.76 -30.48 -51.31
CA MET A 1 -43.58 -30.73 -50.10
C MET A 1 -42.62 -30.63 -48.90
N ARG A 2 -42.60 -29.61 -48.03
CA ARG A 2 -43.61 -29.22 -47.00
C ARG A 2 -44.25 -30.48 -46.37
N VAL A 3 -44.23 -30.75 -45.05
CA VAL A 3 -44.23 -29.82 -43.91
C VAL A 3 -44.13 -30.61 -42.57
N ASN A 4 -43.45 -30.00 -41.58
CA ASN A 4 -43.69 -29.99 -40.13
C ASN A 4 -43.21 -31.09 -39.13
N ARG A 5 -42.36 -30.58 -38.21
CA ARG A 5 -42.61 -30.41 -36.76
C ARG A 5 -42.13 -31.54 -35.82
N ALA A 6 -40.92 -31.34 -35.28
CA ALA A 6 -40.61 -31.57 -33.87
C ALA A 6 -39.40 -30.70 -33.43
N VAL A 7 -39.73 -29.55 -32.82
CA VAL A 7 -39.08 -28.93 -31.63
C VAL A 7 -37.53 -28.90 -31.62
N ARG A 8 -36.86 -27.85 -32.13
CA ARG A 8 -36.37 -26.63 -31.41
C ARG A 8 -35.70 -26.92 -30.05
N GLU A 9 -34.56 -26.38 -29.63
CA GLU A 9 -33.58 -25.41 -30.12
C GLU A 9 -32.57 -25.29 -28.96
N ILE A 10 -31.33 -25.75 -29.11
CA ILE A 10 -30.26 -25.51 -28.12
C ILE A 10 -29.26 -24.59 -28.77
N ARG A 11 -29.48 -23.29 -28.55
CA ARG A 11 -28.60 -22.20 -28.96
C ARG A 11 -28.24 -21.41 -27.69
N ARG A 12 -26.94 -21.36 -27.41
CA ARG A 12 -26.09 -20.18 -27.09
C ARG A 12 -26.64 -19.09 -26.12
N ASP A 13 -25.73 -18.58 -25.28
CA ASP A 13 -25.82 -17.32 -24.51
C ASP A 13 -26.70 -17.40 -23.23
N ASP A 14 -26.52 -16.67 -22.12
CA ASP A 14 -25.51 -15.80 -21.52
C ASP A 14 -26.14 -15.41 -20.14
N ALA A 15 -25.33 -14.91 -19.21
CA ALA A 15 -25.77 -14.08 -18.07
C ALA A 15 -26.66 -14.70 -16.96
N ARG A 16 -26.02 -15.40 -16.01
CA ARG A 16 -26.52 -15.48 -14.63
C ARG A 16 -26.25 -14.14 -13.91
N ARG A 17 -27.18 -13.19 -14.02
CA ARG A 17 -27.26 -12.00 -13.16
C ARG A 17 -27.86 -12.39 -11.81
N VAL A 18 -27.02 -12.55 -10.79
CA VAL A 18 -27.43 -12.44 -9.39
C VAL A 18 -27.28 -10.97 -8.97
N PRO A 19 -28.34 -10.28 -8.50
CA PRO A 19 -28.25 -8.87 -8.14
C PRO A 19 -27.58 -8.71 -6.78
N PHE A 20 -26.26 -8.46 -6.80
CA PHE A 20 -25.43 -8.08 -5.65
C PHE A 20 -25.93 -6.81 -4.91
N ALA A 21 -26.88 -6.08 -5.49
CA ALA A 21 -27.43 -4.83 -4.98
C ALA A 21 -28.26 -4.95 -3.68
N ARG A 22 -28.66 -6.16 -3.25
CA ARG A 22 -29.50 -6.32 -2.04
C ARG A 22 -28.74 -6.57 -0.74
N VAL A 23 -27.50 -7.05 -0.79
CA VAL A 23 -26.66 -7.20 0.42
C VAL A 23 -26.19 -5.83 0.94
N PHE A 24 -25.90 -4.89 0.03
CA PHE A 24 -25.43 -3.55 0.37
C PHE A 24 -26.46 -2.65 1.06
N LYS A 25 -27.76 -2.88 0.85
CA LYS A 25 -28.79 -2.04 1.48
C LYS A 25 -28.99 -2.38 2.97
N ALA A 26 -28.77 -3.63 3.37
CA ALA A 26 -28.91 -4.06 4.76
C ALA A 26 -27.71 -3.65 5.63
N LEU A 27 -26.49 -3.61 5.09
CA LEU A 27 -25.30 -3.21 5.84
C LEU A 27 -25.14 -1.69 5.98
N ARG A 28 -25.73 -0.89 5.08
CA ARG A 28 -25.77 0.58 5.23
C ARG A 28 -26.61 1.03 6.44
N SER A 29 -27.66 0.27 6.78
CA SER A 29 -28.53 0.57 7.93
C SER A 29 -27.88 0.30 9.29
N LEU A 30 -26.86 -0.57 9.35
CA LEU A 30 -26.12 -0.85 10.59
C LEU A 30 -24.89 0.06 10.74
N TYR A 31 -24.42 0.68 9.66
CA TYR A 31 -23.31 1.63 9.69
C TYR A 31 -23.75 3.05 10.12
N GLU A 32 -24.99 3.45 9.85
CA GLU A 32 -25.52 4.78 10.25
C GLU A 32 -25.91 4.87 11.75
N ALA A 33 -25.90 3.77 12.50
CA ALA A 33 -26.27 3.75 13.92
C ALA A 33 -25.11 4.03 14.91
N ASN A 34 -23.85 4.14 14.45
CA ASN A 34 -22.69 4.37 15.32
C ASN A 34 -22.15 5.82 15.30
N ALA A 35 -22.82 6.74 14.62
CA ALA A 35 -22.45 8.17 14.57
C ALA A 35 -22.88 8.95 15.84
N ARG A 36 -22.84 8.32 17.02
CA ARG A 36 -23.27 8.93 18.27
C ARG A 36 -22.49 8.39 19.47
N TRP A 37 -21.16 8.53 19.42
CA TRP A 37 -20.31 8.40 20.59
C TRP A 37 -19.47 9.65 20.78
N HIS A 38 -19.89 10.40 21.79
CA HIS A 38 -19.23 11.42 22.59
C HIS A 38 -17.74 11.66 22.33
N ALA A 39 -17.42 12.80 21.71
CA ALA A 39 -16.11 13.43 21.80
C ALA A 39 -16.10 14.37 23.02
N GLU A 40 -16.03 13.79 24.22
CA GLU A 40 -15.43 14.49 25.37
C GLU A 40 -14.22 13.68 25.83
N CYS A 41 -13.07 13.91 25.18
CA CYS A 41 -11.79 13.65 25.82
C CYS A 41 -11.28 14.97 26.39
N PHE A 42 -11.53 15.12 27.69
CA PHE A 42 -10.93 16.09 28.59
C PHE A 42 -9.45 16.31 28.27
N PHE A 43 -9.10 17.54 27.89
CA PHE A 43 -7.74 18.05 27.89
C PHE A 43 -7.22 18.08 29.34
N ARG A 44 -6.53 17.02 29.76
CA ARG A 44 -5.79 17.02 31.02
C ARG A 44 -4.49 17.79 30.80
N ARG A 45 -4.44 19.06 31.20
CA ARG A 45 -3.19 19.85 31.20
C ARG A 45 -2.13 19.13 32.03
N PRO A 46 -0.90 18.94 31.54
CA PRO A 46 0.20 18.49 32.37
C PRO A 46 0.51 19.55 33.44
N ARG A 47 0.67 19.12 34.69
CA ARG A 47 1.17 19.98 35.77
C ARG A 47 2.64 20.30 35.50
N GLU A 48 2.94 21.59 35.53
CA GLU A 48 4.25 22.17 35.45
C GLU A 48 4.94 22.08 36.82
N GLY A 49 6.14 21.51 36.86
CA GLY A 49 6.89 21.36 38.10
C GLY A 49 8.02 20.32 38.08
N GLU A 50 8.78 20.20 36.98
CA GLU A 50 10.09 19.57 37.04
C GLU A 50 11.01 20.23 36.01
N THR A 51 12.18 20.70 36.46
CA THR A 51 13.17 21.41 35.66
C THR A 51 13.67 20.55 34.51
N MET A 52 13.07 20.71 33.32
CA MET A 52 13.51 20.05 32.10
C MET A 52 14.81 20.69 31.59
N THR A 53 15.90 19.93 31.62
CA THR A 53 17.16 20.33 30.97
C THR A 53 16.93 20.62 29.48
N ASN A 54 17.65 21.62 28.95
CA ASN A 54 17.47 22.21 27.61
C ASN A 54 17.56 21.19 26.45
N PHE A 55 18.08 19.98 26.73
CA PHE A 55 18.23 18.89 25.76
C PHE A 55 16.90 18.22 25.40
N THR A 56 15.95 18.11 26.34
CA THR A 56 14.68 17.39 26.12
C THR A 56 13.73 18.17 25.21
N LYS A 57 13.83 19.50 25.17
CA LYS A 57 12.99 20.35 24.29
C LYS A 57 13.34 20.22 22.80
N ARG A 58 14.54 19.72 22.45
CA ARG A 58 15.00 19.62 21.04
C ARG A 58 14.70 18.28 20.37
N LEU A 59 14.23 17.28 21.12
CA LEU A 59 13.93 15.93 20.59
C LEU A 59 12.44 15.65 20.37
N MET A 60 11.54 16.59 20.69
CA MET A 60 10.14 16.51 20.29
C MET A 60 9.99 16.85 18.80
N VAL A 61 10.39 15.91 17.94
CA VAL A 61 10.04 15.92 16.52
C VAL A 61 8.56 15.56 16.42
N ALA A 62 7.74 16.56 16.12
CA ALA A 62 6.32 16.39 15.83
C ALA A 62 6.15 15.48 14.61
N ALA A 63 5.66 14.26 14.82
CA ALA A 63 5.18 13.40 13.76
C ALA A 63 3.75 13.83 13.40
N ALA A 64 3.61 14.79 12.48
CA ALA A 64 2.32 15.08 11.86
C ALA A 64 2.01 13.98 10.84
N THR A 65 0.99 13.17 11.13
CA THR A 65 0.51 12.09 10.27
C THR A 65 -0.24 12.65 9.06
N LEU A 66 0.29 12.45 7.86
CA LEU A 66 -0.42 12.65 6.60
C LEU A 66 -1.47 11.55 6.42
N VAL A 67 -2.75 11.90 6.56
CA VAL A 67 -3.88 11.00 6.25
C VAL A 67 -4.39 11.34 4.86
N VAL A 68 -4.22 10.43 3.91
CA VAL A 68 -4.94 10.44 2.63
C VAL A 68 -5.64 9.10 2.53
N ALA A 69 -6.97 9.08 2.46
CA ALA A 69 -7.69 7.83 2.23
C ALA A 69 -7.50 7.39 0.78
N ALA A 70 -6.92 6.21 0.55
CA ALA A 70 -6.77 5.60 -0.78
C ALA A 70 -7.82 4.50 -0.99
N GLY A 71 -8.68 4.67 -2.00
CA GLY A 71 -9.54 3.60 -2.51
C GLY A 71 -8.71 2.52 -3.23
N ALA A 72 -9.25 1.29 -3.27
CA ALA A 72 -8.59 0.06 -3.73
C ALA A 72 -7.67 0.25 -4.95
N ALA A 73 -6.40 -0.14 -4.79
CA ALA A 73 -5.32 0.15 -5.74
C ALA A 73 -4.96 -1.00 -6.67
N SER A 74 -5.97 -1.57 -7.33
CA SER A 74 -5.74 -2.52 -8.41
C SER A 74 -5.51 -1.75 -9.72
N ALA A 75 -4.32 -1.92 -10.32
CA ALA A 75 -3.86 -1.32 -11.58
C ALA A 75 -3.45 0.17 -11.61
N GLN A 76 -3.57 0.91 -10.52
CA GLN A 76 -3.19 2.33 -10.47
C GLN A 76 -1.70 2.56 -10.19
N THR A 77 -1.10 3.55 -10.85
CA THR A 77 0.27 4.00 -10.57
C THR A 77 0.31 4.65 -9.19
N LEU A 78 1.23 4.20 -8.34
CA LEU A 78 1.47 4.76 -7.02
C LEU A 78 2.70 5.67 -7.05
N LYS A 79 2.73 6.65 -6.17
CA LYS A 79 3.80 7.62 -6.00
C LYS A 79 4.35 7.55 -4.58
N ALA A 80 5.67 7.56 -4.45
CA ALA A 80 6.38 7.55 -3.19
C ALA A 80 7.47 8.63 -3.17
N GLU A 81 7.66 9.27 -2.03
CA GLU A 81 8.75 10.22 -1.77
C GLU A 81 9.72 9.56 -0.78
N ILE A 82 10.93 9.24 -1.25
CA ILE A 82 11.92 8.47 -0.50
C ILE A 82 13.08 9.41 -0.11
N PRO A 83 13.29 9.71 1.18
CA PRO A 83 14.22 10.75 1.62
C PRO A 83 15.69 10.28 1.73
N PHE A 84 16.01 9.07 1.26
CA PHE A 84 17.35 8.50 1.37
C PHE A 84 17.70 7.66 0.14
N THR A 85 19.00 7.49 -0.09
CA THR A 85 19.54 6.55 -1.07
C THR A 85 19.25 5.12 -0.61
N PHE A 86 18.76 4.28 -1.50
CA PHE A 86 18.43 2.89 -1.19
C PHE A 86 18.89 1.94 -2.30
N ARG A 87 18.88 0.65 -2.01
CA ARG A 87 19.20 -0.41 -2.96
C ARG A 87 17.98 -1.26 -3.25
N THR A 88 17.88 -1.73 -4.49
CA THR A 88 16.95 -2.77 -4.86
C THR A 88 17.64 -3.72 -5.83
N GLY A 89 17.73 -5.00 -5.46
CA GLY A 89 18.64 -5.93 -6.11
C GLY A 89 20.09 -5.42 -6.10
N THR A 90 20.66 -5.25 -7.29
CA THR A 90 22.04 -4.75 -7.48
C THR A 90 22.12 -3.23 -7.66
N VAL A 91 21.00 -2.55 -7.90
CA VAL A 91 20.96 -1.13 -8.28
C VAL A 91 20.87 -0.23 -7.04
N VAL A 92 21.59 0.90 -7.09
CA VAL A 92 21.51 1.99 -6.10
C VAL A 92 20.61 3.08 -6.67
N MET A 93 19.56 3.43 -5.93
CA MET A 93 18.57 4.44 -6.28
C MET A 93 18.76 5.66 -5.37
N PRO A 94 18.92 6.89 -5.91
CA PRO A 94 19.10 8.09 -5.08
C PRO A 94 17.82 8.45 -4.31
N ALA A 95 17.92 9.33 -3.32
CA ALA A 95 16.74 9.94 -2.71
C ALA A 95 15.92 10.68 -3.77
N GLY A 96 14.60 10.64 -3.67
CA GLY A 96 13.73 11.32 -4.64
C GLY A 96 12.31 10.78 -4.71
N THR A 97 11.63 11.22 -5.76
CA THR A 97 10.23 10.85 -6.04
C THR A 97 10.19 9.72 -7.04
N TYR A 98 9.39 8.70 -6.73
CA TYR A 98 9.29 7.46 -7.50
C TYR A 98 7.85 7.11 -7.83
N ARG A 99 7.66 6.48 -8.98
CA ARG A 99 6.42 5.85 -9.45
C ARG A 99 6.56 4.34 -9.37
N ILE A 100 5.52 3.70 -8.85
CA ILE A 100 5.38 2.25 -8.77
C ILE A 100 4.15 1.88 -9.59
N SER A 101 4.35 1.13 -10.68
CA SER A 101 3.25 0.64 -11.50
C SER A 101 3.25 -0.89 -11.58
N PRO A 102 2.10 -1.54 -11.38
CA PRO A 102 1.99 -2.98 -11.54
C PRO A 102 2.12 -3.36 -13.02
N ILE A 103 2.84 -4.45 -13.29
CA ILE A 103 2.95 -5.10 -14.58
C ILE A 103 2.35 -6.49 -14.42
N TYR A 104 1.21 -6.70 -15.05
CA TYR A 104 0.53 -8.00 -15.07
C TYR A 104 1.06 -8.84 -16.22
N GLN A 105 1.61 -10.02 -15.92
CA GLN A 105 2.08 -10.96 -16.94
C GLN A 105 1.06 -12.06 -17.19
N SER A 106 1.04 -12.58 -18.42
CA SER A 106 0.27 -13.76 -18.80
C SER A 106 0.77 -14.97 -17.98
N GLY A 107 -0.02 -15.41 -17.00
CA GLY A 107 0.39 -16.48 -16.06
C GLY A 107 0.20 -16.13 -14.58
N GLY A 108 -0.33 -14.95 -14.25
CA GLY A 108 -0.68 -14.58 -12.88
C GLY A 108 0.49 -14.10 -12.02
N GLN A 109 1.70 -14.03 -12.59
CA GLN A 109 2.83 -13.38 -11.95
C GLN A 109 2.70 -11.87 -12.08
N ILE A 110 2.74 -11.18 -10.93
CA ILE A 110 2.79 -9.72 -10.86
C ILE A 110 4.23 -9.27 -10.68
N MET A 111 4.63 -8.29 -11.48
CA MET A 111 5.87 -7.55 -11.32
C MET A 111 5.53 -6.08 -11.07
N PHE A 112 6.48 -5.30 -10.58
CA PHE A 112 6.29 -3.86 -10.44
C PHE A 112 7.42 -3.12 -11.10
N ARG A 113 7.10 -2.07 -11.85
CA ARG A 113 8.10 -1.11 -12.29
C ARG A 113 8.25 -0.04 -11.22
N LEU A 114 9.46 0.15 -10.72
CA LEU A 114 9.84 1.28 -9.89
C LEU A 114 10.66 2.24 -10.75
N GLY A 115 10.11 3.40 -11.08
CA GLY A 115 10.77 4.42 -11.90
C GLY A 115 10.91 5.73 -11.15
N SER A 116 12.02 6.45 -11.32
CA SER A 116 12.13 7.84 -10.90
C SER A 116 11.13 8.70 -11.65
N TYR A 117 10.64 9.75 -11.00
CA TYR A 117 9.59 10.59 -11.57
C TYR A 117 10.05 11.35 -12.83
N ASP A 118 11.34 11.65 -12.94
CA ASP A 118 12.01 12.26 -14.10
C ASP A 118 12.26 11.28 -15.26
N GLY A 119 12.01 9.98 -15.07
CA GLY A 119 12.18 8.94 -16.09
C GLY A 119 13.62 8.46 -16.33
N HIS A 120 14.62 8.99 -15.62
CA HIS A 120 16.03 8.64 -15.85
C HIS A 120 16.45 7.29 -15.27
N ASN A 121 15.79 6.83 -14.21
CA ASN A 121 16.13 5.58 -13.53
C ASN A 121 14.88 4.70 -13.43
N ALA A 122 14.96 3.45 -13.86
CA ALA A 122 13.89 2.49 -13.66
C ALA A 122 14.44 1.10 -13.38
N VAL A 123 13.76 0.40 -12.49
CA VAL A 123 14.10 -0.97 -12.09
C VAL A 123 12.83 -1.81 -12.03
N LEU A 124 12.96 -3.07 -12.41
CA LEU A 124 11.90 -4.06 -12.31
C LEU A 124 12.00 -4.76 -10.96
N LEU A 125 10.91 -4.72 -10.20
CA LEU A 125 10.76 -5.42 -8.94
C LEU A 125 10.00 -6.71 -9.19
N VAL A 126 10.67 -7.83 -8.90
CA VAL A 126 10.09 -9.17 -8.99
C VAL A 126 9.90 -9.69 -7.55
N PRO A 127 8.66 -9.79 -7.05
CA PRO A 127 8.39 -10.39 -5.75
C PRO A 127 8.90 -11.83 -5.69
N LYS A 128 9.57 -12.20 -4.59
CA LYS A 128 9.99 -13.59 -4.33
C LYS A 128 8.96 -14.37 -3.53
N ALA A 129 8.08 -13.68 -2.82
CA ALA A 129 7.01 -14.25 -2.02
C ALA A 129 5.92 -13.19 -1.81
N PHE A 130 4.76 -13.64 -1.35
CA PHE A 130 3.66 -12.81 -0.91
C PHE A 130 3.15 -13.31 0.44
N GLY A 131 2.49 -12.44 1.19
CA GLY A 131 1.90 -12.78 2.48
C GLY A 131 0.89 -11.74 2.93
N ASP A 132 0.40 -11.90 4.14
CA ASP A 132 -0.58 -10.98 4.70
C ASP A 132 0.08 -9.62 5.01
N PRO A 133 -0.62 -8.51 4.70
CA PRO A 133 -0.14 -7.19 5.10
C PRO A 133 -0.09 -7.09 6.62
N ARG A 134 0.85 -6.29 7.12
CA ARG A 134 0.90 -5.99 8.55
C ARG A 134 -0.40 -5.30 8.96
N MET A 135 -0.95 -5.70 10.10
CA MET A 135 -2.22 -5.19 10.63
C MET A 135 -2.24 -3.65 10.70
N THR A 136 -1.13 -3.03 11.11
CA THR A 136 -1.00 -1.56 11.14
C THR A 136 -1.08 -0.89 9.77
N TRP A 137 -0.70 -1.58 8.69
CA TRP A 137 -0.85 -1.06 7.34
C TRP A 137 -2.30 -1.21 6.86
N ALA A 138 -2.89 -2.37 7.12
CA ALA A 138 -4.29 -2.66 6.80
C ALA A 138 -5.25 -1.63 7.43
N ASP A 139 -5.04 -1.30 8.70
CA ASP A 139 -5.85 -0.30 9.43
C ASP A 139 -5.72 1.11 8.83
N SER A 140 -4.52 1.46 8.34
CA SER A 140 -4.27 2.76 7.69
C SER A 140 -4.89 2.87 6.29
N GLY A 141 -5.13 1.73 5.63
CA GLY A 141 -5.58 1.65 4.24
C GLY A 141 -4.57 2.14 3.19
N ASN A 142 -3.38 2.61 3.60
CA ASN A 142 -2.43 3.26 2.71
C ASN A 142 -1.41 2.29 2.13
N PRO A 143 -1.15 2.34 0.82
CA PRO A 143 -0.07 1.56 0.22
C PRO A 143 1.29 1.90 0.86
N VAL A 144 2.19 0.93 0.98
CA VAL A 144 3.42 1.05 1.78
C VAL A 144 4.63 0.41 1.08
N LEU A 145 5.78 1.08 1.15
CA LEU A 145 7.10 0.51 0.90
C LEU A 145 7.82 0.25 2.23
N THR A 146 8.50 -0.89 2.30
CA THR A 146 9.30 -1.27 3.48
C THR A 146 10.75 -1.40 3.11
N PHE A 147 11.60 -0.76 3.91
CA PHE A 147 13.05 -0.75 3.77
C PHE A 147 13.69 -1.35 5.01
N GLU A 148 14.75 -2.13 4.80
CA GLU A 148 15.70 -2.49 5.86
C GLU A 148 16.93 -1.60 5.72
N CYS A 149 17.23 -0.84 6.77
CA CYS A 149 18.34 0.10 6.84
C CYS A 149 19.36 -0.33 7.88
N GLY A 150 20.58 -0.66 7.44
CA GLY A 150 21.76 -0.74 8.30
C GLY A 150 22.33 0.65 8.61
N VAL A 151 23.56 0.70 9.13
CA VAL A 151 24.29 1.93 9.48
C VAL A 151 24.57 2.79 8.25
N SER A 152 24.87 2.18 7.11
CA SER A 152 25.29 2.93 5.91
C SER A 152 24.39 2.75 4.67
N ARG A 153 23.43 1.81 4.71
CA ARG A 153 22.69 1.38 3.51
C ARG A 153 21.26 1.00 3.84
N CYS A 154 20.33 1.50 3.05
CA CYS A 154 18.95 1.03 3.03
C CYS A 154 18.71 0.13 1.82
N ALA A 155 17.87 -0.89 2.00
CA ALA A 155 17.44 -1.78 0.94
C ALA A 155 15.91 -1.87 0.93
N LEU A 156 15.30 -1.80 -0.25
CA LEU A 156 13.88 -2.04 -0.43
C LEU A 156 13.61 -3.55 -0.32
N VAL A 157 12.77 -3.95 0.63
CA VAL A 157 12.52 -5.37 0.96
C VAL A 157 11.04 -5.76 0.90
N GLY A 158 10.13 -4.80 0.87
CA GLY A 158 8.70 -5.07 0.83
C GLY A 158 7.90 -3.97 0.16
N LEU A 159 6.76 -4.37 -0.41
CA LEU A 159 5.81 -3.52 -1.08
C LEU A 159 4.40 -4.01 -0.75
N TRP A 160 3.51 -3.12 -0.36
CA TRP A 160 2.09 -3.39 -0.24
C TRP A 160 1.33 -2.32 -1.01
N THR A 161 0.45 -2.75 -1.91
CA THR A 161 -0.27 -1.83 -2.80
C THR A 161 -1.58 -1.33 -2.21
N GLY A 162 -2.04 -1.86 -1.08
CA GLY A 162 -3.24 -1.39 -0.40
C GLY A 162 -4.29 -2.48 -0.15
N PRO A 163 -5.50 -2.11 0.28
CA PRO A 163 -6.55 -3.06 0.65
C PRO A 163 -6.83 -4.09 -0.44
N GLU A 164 -7.18 -5.31 -0.01
CA GLU A 164 -7.48 -6.46 -0.88
C GLU A 164 -6.32 -6.96 -1.75
N THR A 165 -5.09 -6.44 -1.53
CA THR A 165 -3.87 -6.94 -2.17
C THR A 165 -2.94 -7.57 -1.13
N PRO A 166 -2.21 -8.65 -1.48
CA PRO A 166 -1.22 -9.23 -0.58
C PRO A 166 -0.03 -8.27 -0.43
N ALA A 167 0.72 -8.40 0.66
CA ALA A 167 2.02 -7.78 0.78
C ALA A 167 3.06 -8.60 0.00
N TYR A 168 3.86 -7.92 -0.81
CA TYR A 168 4.90 -8.50 -1.64
C TYR A 168 6.25 -8.39 -0.95
N VAL A 169 6.95 -9.53 -0.86
CA VAL A 169 8.30 -9.61 -0.32
C VAL A 169 9.28 -9.56 -1.48
N LEU A 170 10.21 -8.60 -1.41
CA LEU A 170 11.24 -8.42 -2.43
C LEU A 170 12.54 -9.14 -2.04
N PRO A 171 13.38 -9.51 -3.01
CA PRO A 171 14.70 -10.05 -2.74
C PRO A 171 15.51 -9.09 -1.87
N ARG A 172 15.92 -9.56 -0.69
CA ARG A 172 16.74 -8.78 0.24
C ARG A 172 18.20 -8.79 -0.22
N PRO A 173 18.80 -7.62 -0.55
CA PRO A 173 20.24 -7.53 -0.73
C PRO A 173 20.96 -7.93 0.56
N LYS A 174 22.15 -8.54 0.43
CA LYS A 174 22.99 -8.82 1.60
C LYS A 174 23.45 -7.50 2.22
N LEU A 175 22.79 -7.08 3.29
CA LEU A 175 23.35 -6.16 4.26
C LEU A 175 24.49 -6.92 4.98
N GLY A 176 25.59 -6.26 5.38
CA GLY A 176 26.76 -6.94 5.96
C GLY A 176 26.43 -7.83 7.17
N ARG A 177 27.37 -8.70 7.58
CA ARG A 177 27.14 -9.59 8.74
C ARG A 177 26.72 -8.80 9.99
N ASP A 178 25.64 -9.27 10.62
CA ASP A 178 25.20 -8.92 11.99
C ASP A 178 25.04 -7.44 12.31
N GLU A 179 24.71 -6.64 11.30
CA GLU A 179 24.41 -5.22 11.49
C GLU A 179 22.95 -5.03 11.94
N PRO A 180 22.67 -4.27 13.02
CA PRO A 180 21.30 -4.04 13.46
C PRO A 180 20.54 -3.28 12.36
N ALA A 181 19.66 -4.00 11.65
CA ALA A 181 18.82 -3.43 10.62
C ALA A 181 17.57 -2.78 11.25
N ARG A 182 17.38 -1.49 10.99
CA ARG A 182 16.15 -0.76 11.32
C ARG A 182 15.18 -0.87 10.16
N VAL A 183 13.89 -0.96 10.46
CA VAL A 183 12.85 -0.96 9.41
C VAL A 183 12.35 0.47 9.21
N ALA A 184 12.47 0.99 7.99
CA ALA A 184 11.84 2.24 7.57
C ALA A 184 10.62 1.94 6.70
N THR A 185 9.54 2.67 6.91
CA THR A 185 8.27 2.49 6.20
C THR A 185 7.90 3.81 5.52
N ILE A 186 7.64 3.76 4.21
CA ILE A 186 7.25 4.92 3.43
C ILE A 186 5.84 4.68 2.88
N ALA A 187 4.89 5.52 3.25
CA ALA A 187 3.55 5.50 2.66
C ALA A 187 3.62 5.97 1.20
N MET A 188 2.87 5.30 0.34
CA MET A 188 2.66 5.73 -1.04
C MET A 188 1.26 6.30 -1.19
N ARG A 189 1.08 7.10 -2.23
CA ARG A 189 -0.19 7.70 -2.61
C ARG A 189 -0.53 7.32 -4.04
N VAL A 190 -1.80 7.37 -4.40
CA VAL A 190 -2.20 7.24 -5.81
C VAL A 190 -1.62 8.41 -6.59
N ASP A 191 -0.94 8.13 -7.69
CA ASP A 191 -0.50 9.18 -8.62
C ASP A 191 -1.73 9.63 -9.40
N LYS A 192 -2.11 10.90 -9.24
CA LYS A 192 -3.24 11.46 -10.00
C LYS A 192 -2.83 11.46 -11.47
N ALA A 193 -3.62 10.85 -12.33
CA ALA A 193 -3.45 11.03 -13.76
C ALA A 193 -3.69 12.51 -14.08
N ASP A 194 -2.70 13.14 -14.73
CA ASP A 194 -2.84 14.48 -15.31
C ASP A 194 -3.77 14.44 -16.54
#